data_AF-A0A510IB58-F1
#
_entry.id   AF-A0A510IB58-F1
#
_cell.length_a   1.000
_cell.length_b   1.000
_cell.length_c   1.000
_cell.angle_alpha   90.00
_cell.angle_beta   90.00
_cell.angle_gamma   90.00
#
_symmetry.space_group_name_H-M   'P 1'
#
loop_
_entity.id
_entity.type
_entity.pdbx_description
1 polymer ?
#
loop_
_entity_poly.entity_id
_entity_poly.type
_entity_poly.pdbx_seq_one_letter_code
_entity_poly.pdbx_strand_id
1 'polypeptide(L)'
;MKHSIDLNLYRFLNLIFEQKSLPKVCHTLNISRATFNRQLADCREQFGNELFIATKGLYHPTLFCSQLMHIIDEPLEQLESAQTQVNVLESATQPKEFRFFMPNPLSAILTTPLLELLNQHSNIADFSMVDWNLEGIEFPKAGSLAVGISGYPSVMNERVVERKIGELRLFLYTSTNNALSQQEIIDIQQLQGEKLVRVSMGGLDDTPYYDRIKRQLGFTLSRRLTVPSVHAALDWLTKTDYVLICLSLPDAALPKNIKKIPLIQNNGQMSFDIGLQFHRGYYQHPTMMKLEKHLSEILTGL
;
A
#
# COMPACT_ATOMS: atom_id res chain seq x y z
N MET A 1 6.71 -34.42 8.80
CA MET A 1 7.85 -35.14 8.16
C MET A 1 8.30 -36.26 9.09
N LYS A 2 8.55 -37.48 8.57
CA LYS A 2 8.95 -38.65 9.39
C LYS A 2 10.45 -38.71 9.73
N HIS A 3 11.28 -37.88 9.09
CA HIS A 3 12.71 -37.70 9.38
C HIS A 3 13.09 -36.21 9.32
N SER A 4 13.99 -35.77 10.19
CA SER A 4 14.57 -34.43 10.15
C SER A 4 15.58 -34.33 9.00
N ILE A 5 15.46 -33.29 8.17
CA ILE A 5 16.40 -33.00 7.08
C ILE A 5 17.33 -31.88 7.57
N ASP A 6 18.64 -32.14 7.63
CA ASP A 6 19.64 -31.10 7.88
C ASP A 6 20.25 -30.60 6.56
N LEU A 7 19.70 -29.51 6.03
CA LEU A 7 20.16 -28.90 4.77
C LEU A 7 21.65 -28.50 4.79
N ASN A 8 22.25 -28.27 5.96
CA ASN A 8 23.68 -27.98 6.03
C ASN A 8 24.53 -29.19 5.68
N LEU A 9 24.10 -30.40 6.06
CA LEU A 9 24.79 -31.64 5.69
C LEU A 9 24.67 -31.92 4.20
N TYR A 10 23.49 -31.71 3.60
CA TYR A 10 23.30 -31.85 2.16
C TYR A 10 24.13 -30.85 1.35
N ARG A 11 24.19 -29.57 1.78
CA ARG A 11 25.05 -28.56 1.15
C ARG A 11 26.54 -28.90 1.30
N PHE A 12 26.97 -29.37 2.48
CA PHE A 12 28.33 -29.82 2.71
C PHE A 12 28.70 -31.00 1.80
N LEU A 13 27.80 -31.98 1.68
CA LEU A 13 27.97 -33.16 0.85
C LEU A 13 28.10 -32.80 -0.64
N ASN A 14 27.22 -31.92 -1.15
CA ASN A 14 27.29 -31.43 -2.53
C ASN A 14 28.63 -30.74 -2.81
N LEU A 15 29.08 -29.90 -1.88
CA LEU A 15 30.33 -29.15 -2.06
C LEU A 15 31.58 -30.05 -2.09
N ILE A 16 31.61 -31.14 -1.30
CA ILE A 16 32.68 -32.14 -1.42
C ILE A 16 32.61 -32.83 -2.79
N PHE A 17 31.42 -33.17 -3.25
CA PHE A 17 31.22 -33.83 -4.53
C PHE A 17 31.73 -33.00 -5.71
N GLU A 18 31.47 -31.69 -5.70
CA GLU A 18 31.96 -30.75 -6.70
C GLU A 18 33.48 -30.51 -6.61
N GLN A 19 33.97 -30.15 -5.42
CA GLN A 19 35.34 -29.65 -5.27
C GLN A 19 36.39 -30.74 -5.08
N LYS A 20 35.97 -31.93 -4.61
CA LYS A 20 36.79 -33.15 -4.41
C LYS A 20 38.05 -32.93 -3.56
N SER A 21 38.10 -31.86 -2.77
CA SER A 21 39.31 -31.39 -2.09
C SER A 21 38.96 -30.80 -0.74
N LEU A 22 39.49 -31.40 0.34
CA LEU A 22 39.25 -30.92 1.70
C LEU A 22 39.70 -29.47 1.91
N PRO A 23 40.92 -29.06 1.49
CA PRO A 23 41.34 -27.66 1.66
C PRO A 23 40.40 -26.66 0.98
N LYS A 24 39.90 -26.98 -0.21
CA LYS A 24 38.95 -26.11 -0.93
C LYS A 24 37.61 -26.03 -0.21
N VAL A 25 37.06 -27.17 0.21
CA VAL A 25 35.76 -27.23 0.92
C VAL A 25 35.83 -26.49 2.25
N CYS A 26 36.89 -26.72 3.04
CA CYS A 26 37.12 -26.00 4.29
C CYS A 26 37.22 -24.48 4.07
N HIS A 27 37.87 -24.05 2.99
CA HIS A 27 37.97 -22.64 2.64
C HIS A 27 36.62 -22.06 2.22
N THR A 28 35.89 -22.71 1.32
CA THR A 28 34.58 -22.24 0.81
C THR A 28 33.53 -22.15 1.92
N LEU A 29 33.48 -23.13 2.83
CA LEU A 29 32.54 -23.10 3.95
C LEU A 29 33.06 -22.34 5.17
N ASN A 30 34.30 -21.86 5.14
CA ASN A 30 34.99 -21.24 6.26
C ASN A 30 34.95 -22.10 7.54
N ILE A 31 35.31 -23.38 7.41
CA ILE A 31 35.30 -24.36 8.51
C ILE A 31 36.68 -24.97 8.77
N SER A 32 36.88 -25.45 10.00
CA SER A 32 38.10 -26.19 10.37
C SER A 32 38.10 -27.61 9.80
N ARG A 33 39.30 -28.22 9.71
CA ARG A 33 39.43 -29.65 9.37
C ARG A 33 38.69 -30.58 10.35
N ALA A 34 38.64 -30.23 11.63
CA ALA A 34 37.89 -31.00 12.62
C ALA A 34 36.38 -30.97 12.33
N THR A 35 35.86 -29.79 11.96
CA THR A 35 34.46 -29.61 11.56
C THR A 35 34.13 -30.38 10.29
N PHE A 36 35.02 -30.35 9.28
CA PHE A 36 34.87 -31.14 8.05
C PHE A 36 34.74 -32.63 8.36
N ASN A 37 35.64 -33.18 9.18
CA ASN A 37 35.62 -34.60 9.52
C ASN A 37 34.35 -34.99 10.27
N ARG A 38 33.87 -34.12 11.18
CA ARG A 38 32.62 -34.34 11.92
C ARG A 38 31.43 -34.34 10.96
N GLN A 39 31.27 -33.32 10.12
CA GLN A 39 30.17 -33.24 9.15
C GLN A 39 30.17 -34.42 8.17
N LEU A 40 31.35 -34.89 7.74
CA LEU A 40 31.44 -36.09 6.92
C LEU A 40 31.05 -37.35 7.69
N ALA A 41 31.40 -37.47 8.97
CA ALA A 41 30.94 -38.57 9.81
C ALA A 41 29.42 -38.57 9.99
N ASP A 42 28.82 -37.40 10.22
CA ASP A 42 27.37 -37.22 10.34
C ASP A 42 26.66 -37.63 9.04
N CYS A 43 27.21 -37.25 7.88
CA CYS A 43 26.71 -37.69 6.57
C CYS A 43 26.79 -39.22 6.42
N ARG A 44 27.90 -39.83 6.83
CA ARG A 44 28.11 -41.29 6.74
C ARG A 44 27.13 -42.05 7.62
N GLU A 45 26.86 -41.56 8.82
CA GLU A 45 25.87 -42.12 9.73
C GLU A 45 24.46 -41.99 9.13
N GLN A 46 24.11 -40.81 8.62
CA GLN A 46 22.80 -40.54 8.04
C GLN A 46 22.47 -41.44 6.84
N PHE A 47 23.46 -41.71 5.98
CA PHE A 47 23.26 -42.52 4.76
C PHE A 47 23.72 -43.98 4.90
N GLY A 48 24.32 -44.35 6.03
CA GLY A 48 24.90 -45.68 6.22
C GLY A 48 25.95 -46.06 5.17
N ASN A 49 26.70 -45.09 4.64
CA ASN A 49 27.65 -45.27 3.54
C ASN A 49 28.92 -44.45 3.76
N GLU A 50 30.08 -44.90 3.27
CA GLU A 50 31.34 -44.14 3.39
C GLU A 50 31.39 -42.86 2.53
N LEU A 51 30.54 -42.77 1.50
CA LEU A 51 30.34 -41.67 0.54
C LEU A 51 31.55 -41.34 -0.35
N PHE A 52 32.74 -41.22 0.22
CA PHE A 52 33.96 -40.87 -0.51
C PHE A 52 35.15 -41.72 -0.09
N ILE A 53 35.97 -42.06 -1.08
CA ILE A 53 37.28 -42.67 -0.93
C ILE A 53 38.31 -41.55 -0.84
N ALA A 54 38.94 -41.40 0.33
CA ALA A 54 39.91 -40.35 0.58
C ALA A 54 41.33 -40.77 0.17
N THR A 55 42.01 -39.97 -0.65
CA THR A 55 43.41 -40.19 -1.05
C THR A 55 44.19 -38.88 -1.02
N LYS A 56 45.18 -38.76 -0.13
CA LYS A 56 46.06 -37.57 0.00
C LYS A 56 45.29 -36.23 0.07
N GLY A 57 44.13 -36.20 0.74
CA GLY A 57 43.29 -35.01 0.88
C GLY A 57 42.31 -34.75 -0.27
N LEU A 58 42.28 -35.63 -1.27
CA LEU A 58 41.26 -35.70 -2.30
C LEU A 58 40.16 -36.68 -1.92
N TYR A 59 38.94 -36.40 -2.35
CA TYR A 59 37.74 -37.17 -2.02
C TYR A 59 37.05 -37.61 -3.32
N HIS A 60 37.15 -38.91 -3.63
CA HIS A 60 36.52 -39.50 -4.81
C HIS A 60 35.18 -40.12 -4.42
N PRO A 61 34.06 -39.74 -5.05
CA PRO A 61 32.76 -40.26 -4.65
C PRO A 61 32.65 -41.77 -4.94
N THR A 62 31.97 -42.49 -4.06
CA THR A 62 31.53 -43.86 -4.34
C THR A 62 30.43 -43.85 -5.41
N LEU A 63 30.11 -45.02 -5.97
CA LEU A 63 28.97 -45.16 -6.87
C LEU A 63 27.66 -44.71 -6.18
N PHE A 64 27.47 -45.12 -4.92
CA PHE A 64 26.32 -44.72 -4.11
C PHE A 64 26.26 -43.19 -3.95
N CYS A 65 27.38 -42.54 -3.60
CA CYS A 65 27.41 -41.08 -3.47
C CYS A 65 27.08 -40.38 -4.78
N SER A 66 27.57 -40.89 -5.91
CA SER A 66 27.28 -40.30 -7.22
C SER A 66 25.79 -40.41 -7.57
N GLN A 67 25.18 -41.57 -7.33
CA GLN A 67 23.73 -41.78 -7.51
C GLN A 67 22.90 -40.90 -6.56
N LEU A 68 23.36 -40.77 -5.31
CA LEU A 68 22.73 -39.94 -4.30
C LEU A 68 22.75 -38.45 -4.70
N MET A 69 23.84 -37.95 -5.26
CA MET A 69 23.93 -36.56 -5.72
C MET A 69 22.96 -36.27 -6.85
N HIS A 70 22.78 -37.19 -7.81
CA HIS A 70 21.78 -37.02 -8.87
C HIS A 70 20.33 -36.86 -8.35
N ILE A 71 20.03 -37.33 -7.14
CA ILE A 71 18.71 -37.19 -6.52
C ILE A 71 18.60 -35.86 -5.75
N ILE A 72 19.72 -35.36 -5.21
CA ILE A 72 19.76 -34.22 -4.29
C ILE A 72 20.02 -32.89 -4.99
N ASP A 73 20.74 -32.91 -6.12
CA ASP A 73 21.21 -31.72 -6.83
C ASP A 73 20.05 -30.78 -7.22
N GLU A 74 19.06 -31.30 -7.96
CA GLU A 74 17.90 -30.52 -8.38
C GLU A 74 17.08 -29.94 -7.20
N PRO A 75 16.72 -30.70 -6.15
CA PRO A 75 16.06 -30.13 -4.97
C PRO A 75 16.87 -29.03 -4.25
N LEU A 76 18.20 -29.15 -4.19
CA LEU A 76 19.05 -28.11 -3.59
C LEU A 76 19.07 -26.86 -4.46
N GLU A 77 19.22 -26.99 -5.79
CA GLU A 77 19.13 -25.87 -6.72
C GLU A 77 17.77 -25.16 -6.61
N GLN A 78 16.67 -25.91 -6.49
CA GLN A 78 15.34 -25.34 -6.28
C GLN A 78 15.26 -24.52 -4.98
N LEU A 79 15.81 -25.03 -3.88
CA LEU A 79 15.85 -24.32 -2.59
C LEU A 79 16.72 -23.06 -2.64
N GLU A 80 17.88 -23.11 -3.31
CA GLU A 80 18.73 -21.94 -3.50
C GLU A 80 18.03 -20.90 -4.39
N SER A 81 17.40 -21.33 -5.48
CA SER A 81 16.65 -20.46 -6.38
C SER A 81 15.45 -19.79 -5.71
N ALA A 82 14.86 -20.41 -4.69
CA ALA A 82 13.70 -19.86 -3.97
C ALA A 82 14.00 -18.47 -3.35
N GLN A 83 15.24 -18.22 -2.92
CA GLN A 83 15.66 -16.90 -2.41
C GLN A 83 15.70 -15.86 -3.53
N THR A 84 16.10 -16.25 -4.74
CA THR A 84 16.14 -15.38 -5.92
C THR A 84 14.75 -15.21 -6.56
N GLN A 85 13.87 -16.19 -6.38
CA GLN A 85 12.49 -16.20 -6.89
C GLN A 85 11.49 -15.43 -6.02
N VAL A 86 11.92 -14.80 -4.92
CA VAL A 86 11.06 -13.86 -4.16
C VAL A 86 10.47 -12.79 -5.10
N ASN A 87 11.27 -12.27 -6.03
CA ASN A 87 10.82 -11.30 -7.04
C ASN A 87 9.87 -11.92 -8.10
N VAL A 88 9.92 -13.24 -8.32
CA VAL A 88 9.01 -13.95 -9.23
C VAL A 88 7.66 -14.19 -8.56
N LEU A 89 7.65 -14.54 -7.28
CA LEU A 89 6.44 -14.58 -6.45
C LEU A 89 5.72 -13.22 -6.46
N GLU A 90 6.46 -12.11 -6.39
CA GLU A 90 5.88 -10.74 -6.51
C GLU A 90 5.10 -10.51 -7.82
N SER A 91 5.42 -11.22 -8.90
CA SER A 91 4.69 -11.13 -10.18
C SER A 91 3.49 -12.08 -10.26
N ALA A 92 3.59 -13.27 -9.66
CA ALA A 92 2.53 -14.26 -9.64
C ALA A 92 1.40 -13.92 -8.65
N THR A 93 1.68 -13.14 -7.60
CA THR A 93 0.71 -12.78 -6.55
C THR A 93 0.17 -11.36 -6.65
N GLN A 94 0.41 -10.64 -7.76
CA GLN A 94 -0.15 -9.30 -7.90
C GLN A 94 -1.68 -9.36 -7.89
N PRO A 95 -2.34 -8.56 -7.04
CA PRO A 95 -3.79 -8.45 -7.07
C PRO A 95 -4.22 -7.97 -8.45
N LYS A 96 -5.23 -8.63 -9.01
CA LYS A 96 -5.82 -8.25 -10.32
C LYS A 96 -7.06 -7.41 -10.17
N GLU A 97 -7.66 -7.39 -8.98
CA GLU A 97 -8.84 -6.62 -8.66
C GLU A 97 -8.45 -5.54 -7.65
N PHE A 98 -8.74 -4.28 -7.98
CA PHE A 98 -8.47 -3.13 -7.11
C PHE A 98 -9.79 -2.48 -6.71
N ARG A 99 -9.98 -2.26 -5.42
CA ARG A 99 -11.18 -1.62 -4.88
C ARG A 99 -10.81 -0.51 -3.93
N PHE A 100 -11.20 0.70 -4.31
CA PHE A 100 -10.95 1.90 -3.55
C PHE A 100 -12.23 2.36 -2.85
N PHE A 101 -12.11 2.66 -1.56
CA PHE A 101 -13.18 3.11 -0.68
C PHE A 101 -12.86 4.53 -0.26
N MET A 102 -13.62 5.52 -0.73
CA MET A 102 -13.35 6.92 -0.41
C MET A 102 -14.63 7.76 -0.47
N PRO A 103 -14.72 8.86 0.30
CA PRO A 103 -15.85 9.78 0.23
C PRO A 103 -15.83 10.60 -1.07
N ASN A 104 -17.00 11.09 -1.48
CA ASN A 104 -17.18 11.76 -2.76
C ASN A 104 -16.20 12.93 -3.04
N PRO A 105 -15.87 13.82 -2.07
CA PRO A 105 -14.89 14.87 -2.33
C PRO A 105 -13.50 14.36 -2.72
N LEU A 106 -13.07 13.21 -2.18
CA LEU A 106 -11.80 12.58 -2.54
C LEU A 106 -11.92 11.85 -3.89
N SER A 107 -13.03 11.16 -4.16
CA SER A 107 -13.22 10.52 -5.46
C SER A 107 -13.26 11.53 -6.60
N ALA A 108 -13.83 12.72 -6.38
CA ALA A 108 -13.90 13.79 -7.37
C ALA A 108 -12.52 14.27 -7.86
N ILE A 109 -11.47 14.12 -7.04
CA ILE A 109 -10.11 14.57 -7.37
C ILE A 109 -9.16 13.41 -7.73
N LEU A 110 -9.38 12.22 -7.18
CA LEU A 110 -8.49 11.06 -7.37
C LEU A 110 -8.92 10.13 -8.51
N THR A 111 -10.18 10.19 -8.97
CA THR A 111 -10.70 9.27 -9.99
C THR A 111 -9.87 9.30 -11.27
N THR A 112 -9.68 10.47 -11.88
CA THR A 112 -8.96 10.58 -13.16
C THR A 112 -7.49 10.17 -13.03
N PRO A 113 -6.70 10.69 -12.07
CA PRO A 113 -5.32 10.26 -11.88
C PRO A 113 -5.17 8.74 -11.64
N LEU A 114 -6.10 8.14 -10.90
CA LEU A 114 -6.09 6.69 -10.68
C LEU A 114 -6.41 5.92 -11.96
N LEU A 115 -7.40 6.33 -12.74
CA LEU A 115 -7.72 5.68 -14.01
C LEU A 115 -6.56 5.80 -15.02
N GLU A 116 -5.88 6.95 -15.06
CA GLU A 116 -4.68 7.15 -15.88
C GLU A 116 -3.53 6.22 -15.46
N LEU A 117 -3.30 6.08 -14.15
CA LEU A 117 -2.33 5.13 -13.60
C LEU A 117 -2.68 3.70 -14.02
N LEU A 118 -3.93 3.29 -13.86
CA LEU A 118 -4.39 1.94 -14.21
C LEU A 118 -4.27 1.64 -15.70
N ASN A 119 -4.50 2.63 -16.56
CA ASN A 119 -4.35 2.49 -18.00
C ASN A 119 -2.91 2.16 -18.42
N GLN A 120 -1.92 2.47 -17.58
CA GLN A 120 -0.52 2.09 -17.78
C GLN A 120 -0.19 0.67 -17.31
N HIS A 121 -1.13 -0.01 -16.64
CA HIS A 121 -0.97 -1.34 -16.02
C HIS A 121 -2.00 -2.35 -16.55
N SER A 122 -1.66 -3.04 -17.64
CA SER A 122 -2.55 -3.98 -18.34
C SER A 122 -2.89 -5.28 -17.60
N ASN A 123 -2.29 -5.52 -16.43
CA ASN A 123 -2.52 -6.72 -15.62
C ASN A 123 -3.67 -6.60 -14.62
N ILE A 124 -4.27 -5.41 -14.50
CA ILE A 124 -5.42 -5.15 -13.62
C ILE A 124 -6.69 -5.50 -14.39
N ALA A 125 -7.39 -6.53 -13.92
CA ALA A 125 -8.58 -7.08 -14.56
C ALA A 125 -9.87 -6.37 -14.12
N ASP A 126 -9.90 -5.85 -12.89
CA ASP A 126 -11.07 -5.16 -12.34
C ASP A 126 -10.64 -3.98 -11.47
N PHE A 127 -11.39 -2.88 -11.55
CA PHE A 127 -11.19 -1.68 -10.76
C PHE A 127 -12.54 -1.07 -10.38
N SER A 128 -12.69 -0.72 -9.10
CA SER A 128 -13.86 0.00 -8.61
C SER A 128 -13.50 1.07 -7.58
N MET A 129 -14.24 2.18 -7.63
CA MET A 129 -14.28 3.19 -6.58
C MET A 129 -15.70 3.23 -6.03
N VAL A 130 -15.82 3.09 -4.72
CA VAL A 130 -17.10 3.06 -4.01
C VAL A 130 -17.04 3.93 -2.77
N ASP A 131 -18.20 4.21 -2.19
CA ASP A 131 -18.29 4.93 -0.93
C ASP A 131 -17.46 4.26 0.16
N TRP A 132 -16.84 5.10 0.98
CA TRP A 132 -16.00 4.64 2.06
C TRP A 132 -16.78 3.71 3.00
N ASN A 133 -16.25 2.52 3.22
CA ASN A 133 -16.75 1.59 4.21
C ASN A 133 -15.56 0.81 4.81
N LEU A 134 -15.58 0.65 6.13
CA LEU A 134 -14.51 -0.03 6.84
C LEU A 134 -14.53 -1.54 6.56
N GLU A 135 -15.72 -2.13 6.50
CA GLU A 135 -15.92 -3.57 6.33
C GLU A 135 -15.27 -4.10 5.04
N GLY A 136 -15.35 -3.35 3.94
CA GLY A 136 -14.72 -3.73 2.66
C GLY A 136 -13.20 -3.68 2.69
N ILE A 137 -12.61 -2.95 3.63
CA ILE A 137 -11.15 -2.89 3.87
C ILE A 137 -10.73 -3.99 4.87
N GLU A 138 -11.54 -4.26 5.89
CA GLU A 138 -11.29 -5.26 6.92
C GLU A 138 -11.41 -6.69 6.41
N PHE A 139 -12.39 -6.94 5.52
CA PHE A 139 -12.71 -8.24 4.97
C PHE A 139 -12.66 -8.20 3.44
N PRO A 140 -11.48 -7.94 2.85
CA PRO A 140 -11.34 -7.87 1.41
C PRO A 140 -11.62 -9.24 0.77
N LYS A 141 -12.17 -9.23 -0.45
CA LYS A 141 -12.29 -10.43 -1.26
C LYS A 141 -10.90 -11.03 -1.49
N ALA A 142 -10.78 -12.35 -1.38
CA ALA A 142 -9.51 -13.04 -1.59
C ALA A 142 -8.93 -12.70 -2.97
N GLY A 143 -7.64 -12.32 -3.02
CA GLY A 143 -6.95 -11.93 -4.25
C GLY A 143 -7.21 -10.49 -4.73
N SER A 144 -8.05 -9.72 -4.03
CA SER A 144 -8.28 -8.30 -4.31
C SER A 144 -7.47 -7.39 -3.40
N LEU A 145 -7.11 -6.21 -3.91
CA LEU A 145 -6.54 -5.13 -3.11
C LEU A 145 -7.64 -4.14 -2.74
N ALA A 146 -8.03 -4.13 -1.47
CA ALA A 146 -8.93 -3.14 -0.89
C ALA A 146 -8.15 -2.01 -0.24
N VAL A 147 -8.49 -0.76 -0.60
CA VAL A 147 -7.80 0.45 -0.15
C VAL A 147 -8.81 1.51 0.25
N GLY A 148 -8.77 1.94 1.51
CA GLY A 148 -9.48 3.12 1.97
C GLY A 148 -8.64 4.38 1.81
N ILE A 149 -9.29 5.48 1.43
CA ILE A 149 -8.68 6.82 1.47
C ILE A 149 -9.66 7.76 2.16
N SER A 150 -9.25 8.34 3.28
CA SER A 150 -10.06 9.31 4.03
C SER A 150 -9.16 10.26 4.83
N GLY A 151 -9.76 11.09 5.69
CA GLY A 151 -8.99 11.93 6.58
C GLY A 151 -8.16 11.15 7.61
N TYR A 152 -7.03 11.71 8.01
CA TYR A 152 -6.05 11.16 8.93
C TYR A 152 -5.85 12.07 10.16
N PRO A 153 -5.56 11.53 11.36
CA PRO A 153 -5.60 10.10 11.72
C PRO A 153 -7.03 9.66 12.05
N SER A 154 -7.40 8.47 11.57
CA SER A 154 -8.66 7.81 11.88
C SER A 154 -8.46 6.70 12.93
N VAL A 155 -9.56 6.30 13.59
CA VAL A 155 -9.54 5.20 14.54
C VAL A 155 -9.77 3.90 13.78
N MET A 156 -8.76 3.02 13.78
CA MET A 156 -8.77 1.74 13.06
C MET A 156 -8.57 0.58 14.04
N ASN A 157 -9.08 -0.61 13.69
CA ASN A 157 -8.80 -1.82 14.45
C ASN A 157 -7.48 -2.47 14.02
N GLU A 158 -7.09 -3.58 14.67
CA GLU A 158 -5.81 -4.23 14.44
C GLU A 158 -5.64 -4.87 13.05
N ARG A 159 -6.74 -5.10 12.32
CA ARG A 159 -6.74 -5.67 10.96
C ARG A 159 -6.43 -4.62 9.90
N VAL A 160 -6.61 -3.34 10.20
CA VAL A 160 -6.40 -2.25 9.24
C VAL A 160 -5.17 -1.46 9.65
N VAL A 161 -4.28 -1.24 8.68
CA VAL A 161 -3.16 -0.31 8.83
C VAL A 161 -3.57 1.01 8.19
N GLU A 162 -3.30 2.11 8.87
CA GLU A 162 -3.41 3.45 8.31
C GLU A 162 -2.03 4.10 8.18
N ARG A 163 -1.77 4.77 7.05
CA ARG A 163 -0.56 5.57 6.81
C ARG A 163 -0.95 6.94 6.26
N LYS A 164 -0.31 8.00 6.75
CA LYS A 164 -0.47 9.35 6.16
C LYS A 164 0.20 9.38 4.78
N ILE A 165 -0.54 9.78 3.75
CA ILE A 165 -0.04 9.87 2.37
C ILE A 165 0.06 11.29 1.84
N GLY A 166 -0.54 12.27 2.53
CA GLY A 166 -0.45 13.66 2.12
C GLY A 166 -1.37 14.56 2.90
N GLU A 167 -1.55 15.75 2.36
CA GLU A 167 -2.36 16.82 2.93
C GLU A 167 -3.01 17.58 1.77
N LEU A 168 -4.30 17.91 1.90
CA LEU A 168 -5.05 18.63 0.88
C LEU A 168 -5.60 19.94 1.43
N ARG A 169 -5.37 21.02 0.69
CA ARG A 169 -5.83 22.36 1.06
C ARG A 169 -7.34 22.51 0.87
N LEU A 170 -7.95 23.34 1.72
CA LEU A 170 -9.35 23.70 1.65
C LEU A 170 -9.59 25.05 0.99
N PHE A 171 -10.70 25.11 0.26
CA PHE A 171 -11.14 26.29 -0.44
C PHE A 171 -12.63 26.51 -0.20
N LEU A 172 -13.02 27.78 -0.23
CA LEU A 172 -14.40 28.19 -0.42
C LEU A 172 -14.70 28.20 -1.92
N TYR A 173 -15.82 27.61 -2.30
CA TYR A 173 -16.40 27.73 -3.63
C TYR A 173 -17.71 28.50 -3.52
N THR A 174 -17.89 29.50 -4.39
CA THR A 174 -19.10 30.32 -4.42
C THR A 174 -19.35 30.86 -5.82
N SER A 175 -20.58 31.29 -6.11
CA SER A 175 -20.91 31.99 -7.35
C SER A 175 -20.15 33.32 -7.47
N THR A 176 -19.79 33.72 -8.68
CA THR A 176 -19.26 35.07 -8.98
C THR A 176 -20.25 36.20 -8.64
N ASN A 177 -21.52 35.87 -8.39
CA ASN A 177 -22.54 36.83 -7.95
C ASN A 177 -22.62 36.98 -6.42
N ASN A 178 -21.95 36.12 -5.65
CA ASN A 178 -21.91 36.23 -4.19
C ASN A 178 -20.87 37.28 -3.78
N ALA A 179 -21.17 38.13 -2.78
CA ALA A 179 -20.27 39.19 -2.31
C ALA A 179 -18.87 38.68 -1.91
N LEU A 180 -18.77 37.46 -1.38
CA LEU A 180 -17.51 36.82 -1.02
C LEU A 180 -16.60 36.58 -2.23
N SER A 181 -17.14 36.54 -3.45
CA SER A 181 -16.36 36.37 -4.68
C SER A 181 -15.42 37.53 -4.97
N GLN A 182 -15.56 38.68 -4.30
CA GLN A 182 -14.63 39.80 -4.44
C GLN A 182 -13.38 39.64 -3.57
N GLN A 183 -13.41 38.73 -2.59
CA GLN A 183 -12.26 38.47 -1.73
C GLN A 183 -11.24 37.55 -2.41
N GLU A 184 -9.97 37.74 -2.08
CA GLU A 184 -8.87 36.88 -2.53
C GLU A 184 -8.61 35.72 -1.56
N ILE A 185 -8.95 35.90 -0.28
CA ILE A 185 -8.79 34.91 0.79
C ILE A 185 -9.97 35.07 1.76
N ILE A 186 -10.46 33.97 2.32
CA ILE A 186 -11.57 33.96 3.28
C ILE A 186 -11.11 33.36 4.60
N ASP A 187 -11.32 34.07 5.71
CA ASP A 187 -11.21 33.47 7.04
C ASP A 187 -12.48 32.68 7.36
N ILE A 188 -12.32 31.47 7.88
CA ILE A 188 -13.43 30.56 8.23
C ILE A 188 -14.48 31.24 9.11
N GLN A 189 -14.11 32.15 10.02
CA GLN A 189 -15.04 32.86 10.89
C GLN A 189 -16.04 33.73 10.12
N GLN A 190 -15.69 34.20 8.92
CA GLN A 190 -16.60 34.98 8.07
C GLN A 190 -17.80 34.17 7.57
N LEU A 191 -17.74 32.83 7.64
CA LEU A 191 -18.77 31.94 7.12
C LEU A 191 -19.89 31.62 8.12
N GLN A 192 -19.86 32.16 9.35
CA GLN A 192 -20.83 31.83 10.40
C GLN A 192 -22.30 32.12 10.01
N GLY A 193 -22.54 33.14 9.19
CA GLY A 193 -23.87 33.54 8.71
C GLY A 193 -24.25 33.01 7.31
N GLU A 194 -23.33 32.33 6.64
CA GLU A 194 -23.49 31.94 5.24
C GLU A 194 -24.35 30.69 5.06
N LYS A 195 -24.96 30.57 3.88
CA LYS A 195 -25.72 29.38 3.48
C LYS A 195 -24.75 28.32 2.96
N LEU A 196 -24.51 27.26 3.71
CA LEU A 196 -23.57 26.21 3.32
C LEU A 196 -24.28 25.07 2.60
N VAL A 197 -23.73 24.67 1.45
CA VAL A 197 -23.96 23.34 0.89
C VAL A 197 -22.81 22.42 1.31
N ARG A 198 -23.17 21.27 1.87
CA ARG A 198 -22.25 20.24 2.34
C ARG A 198 -22.38 19.01 1.44
N VAL A 199 -21.26 18.40 1.11
CA VAL A 199 -21.24 17.06 0.49
C VAL A 199 -21.25 16.00 1.58
N SER A 200 -22.14 15.00 1.46
CA SER A 200 -22.12 13.85 2.36
C SER A 200 -20.82 13.05 2.20
N MET A 201 -20.25 12.61 3.31
CA MET A 201 -19.11 11.70 3.36
C MET A 201 -19.57 10.23 3.53
N GLY A 202 -20.87 9.96 3.35
CA GLY A 202 -21.45 8.63 3.54
C GLY A 202 -21.25 8.12 4.97
N GLY A 203 -20.76 6.89 5.10
CA GLY A 203 -20.49 6.27 6.41
C GLY A 203 -19.47 7.00 7.29
N LEU A 204 -18.76 8.00 6.76
CA LEU A 204 -17.83 8.83 7.51
C LEU A 204 -18.50 10.00 8.25
N ASP A 205 -19.76 10.35 7.93
CA ASP A 205 -20.47 11.52 8.48
C ASP A 205 -20.56 11.52 10.00
N ASP A 206 -20.69 10.33 10.59
CA ASP A 206 -20.90 10.08 12.03
C ASP A 206 -19.64 9.55 12.73
N THR A 207 -18.48 9.65 12.09
CA THR A 207 -17.22 9.19 12.70
C THR A 207 -16.63 10.22 13.65
N PRO A 208 -15.91 9.78 14.72
CA PRO A 208 -15.26 10.70 15.66
C PRO A 208 -14.28 11.67 15.00
N TYR A 209 -13.65 11.25 13.90
CA TYR A 209 -12.75 12.09 13.12
C TYR A 209 -13.45 13.34 12.57
N TYR A 210 -14.55 13.17 11.84
CA TYR A 210 -15.29 14.28 11.25
C TYR A 210 -16.05 15.10 12.29
N ASP A 211 -16.49 14.49 13.40
CA ASP A 211 -17.07 15.24 14.51
C ASP A 211 -16.05 16.15 15.21
N ARG A 212 -14.81 15.69 15.37
CA ARG A 212 -13.71 16.53 15.88
C ARG A 212 -13.45 17.72 14.95
N ILE A 213 -13.41 17.49 13.64
CA ILE A 213 -13.24 18.56 12.65
C ILE A 213 -14.37 19.58 12.75
N LYS A 214 -15.63 19.14 12.80
CA LYS A 214 -16.80 20.04 12.95
C LYS A 214 -16.66 20.93 14.18
N ARG A 215 -16.16 20.40 15.30
CA ARG A 215 -15.95 21.17 16.54
C ARG A 215 -14.77 22.14 16.45
N GLN A 216 -13.70 21.78 15.74
CA GLN A 216 -12.52 22.63 15.54
C GLN A 216 -12.82 23.90 14.73
N LEU A 217 -13.89 23.90 13.91
CA LEU A 217 -14.34 25.09 13.21
C LEU A 217 -14.82 26.21 14.16
N GLY A 218 -15.11 25.90 15.43
CA GLY A 218 -15.37 26.91 16.47
C GLY A 218 -16.73 27.61 16.41
N PHE A 219 -17.52 27.39 15.36
CA PHE A 219 -18.90 27.89 15.25
C PHE A 219 -19.80 26.88 14.55
N THR A 220 -21.11 27.01 14.78
CA THR A 220 -22.13 26.20 14.11
C THR A 220 -22.64 26.92 12.89
N LEU A 221 -22.45 26.32 11.72
CA LEU A 221 -23.03 26.80 10.46
C LEU A 221 -24.56 26.71 10.55
N SER A 222 -25.25 27.81 10.28
CA SER A 222 -26.66 28.01 10.65
C SER A 222 -27.66 27.53 9.59
N ARG A 223 -27.26 27.44 8.31
CA ARG A 223 -28.11 26.93 7.21
C ARG A 223 -27.34 25.90 6.39
N ARG A 224 -27.77 24.63 6.43
CA ARG A 224 -27.05 23.50 5.81
C ARG A 224 -27.97 22.73 4.88
N LEU A 225 -27.65 22.74 3.59
CA LEU A 225 -28.13 21.73 2.64
C LEU A 225 -27.07 20.62 2.56
N THR A 226 -27.48 19.35 2.61
CA THR A 226 -26.57 18.23 2.34
C THR A 226 -26.92 17.61 1.00
N VAL A 227 -25.92 17.43 0.15
CA VAL A 227 -26.05 16.83 -1.19
C VAL A 227 -25.12 15.62 -1.32
N PRO A 228 -25.42 14.69 -2.24
CA PRO A 228 -24.65 13.45 -2.37
C PRO A 228 -23.28 13.63 -3.05
N SER A 229 -23.04 14.72 -3.77
CA SER A 229 -21.80 14.89 -4.52
C SER A 229 -21.32 16.33 -4.65
N VAL A 230 -20.01 16.49 -4.88
CA VAL A 230 -19.37 17.77 -5.23
C VAL A 230 -20.01 18.36 -6.49
N HIS A 231 -20.33 17.53 -7.48
CA HIS A 231 -21.00 17.99 -8.70
C HIS A 231 -22.36 18.63 -8.41
N ALA A 232 -23.21 17.97 -7.60
CA ALA A 232 -24.50 18.52 -7.21
C ALA A 232 -24.36 19.81 -6.39
N ALA A 233 -23.34 19.87 -5.52
CA ALA A 233 -23.03 21.09 -4.77
C ALA A 233 -22.66 22.24 -5.71
N LEU A 234 -21.73 22.03 -6.64
CA LEU A 234 -21.29 23.04 -7.60
C LEU A 234 -22.43 23.50 -8.53
N ASP A 235 -23.25 22.59 -9.05
CA ASP A 235 -24.43 22.95 -9.86
C ASP A 235 -25.39 23.85 -9.07
N TRP A 236 -25.61 23.55 -7.79
CA TRP A 236 -26.45 24.37 -6.92
C TRP A 236 -25.88 25.78 -6.71
N LEU A 237 -24.56 25.90 -6.56
CA LEU A 237 -23.90 27.19 -6.44
C LEU A 237 -24.06 28.05 -7.70
N THR A 238 -24.17 27.45 -8.89
CA THR A 238 -24.34 28.23 -10.12
C THR A 238 -25.66 29.04 -10.16
N LYS A 239 -26.64 28.64 -9.34
CA LYS A 239 -28.01 29.17 -9.31
C LYS A 239 -28.33 29.96 -8.04
N THR A 240 -27.43 29.96 -7.05
CA THR A 240 -27.73 30.47 -5.70
C THR A 240 -26.56 31.23 -5.09
N ASP A 241 -26.81 31.81 -3.91
CA ASP A 241 -25.81 32.45 -3.06
C ASP A 241 -25.20 31.50 -2.02
N TYR A 242 -25.44 30.20 -2.11
CA TYR A 242 -24.80 29.21 -1.23
C TYR A 242 -23.29 29.19 -1.44
N VAL A 243 -22.59 28.68 -0.44
CA VAL A 243 -21.15 28.43 -0.48
C VAL A 243 -20.85 26.97 -0.17
N LEU A 244 -19.74 26.47 -0.68
CA LEU A 244 -19.23 25.12 -0.41
C LEU A 244 -17.80 25.24 0.15
N ILE A 245 -17.52 24.53 1.23
CA ILE A 245 -16.14 24.29 1.68
C ILE A 245 -15.75 22.91 1.18
N CYS A 246 -14.68 22.82 0.37
CA CYS A 246 -14.22 21.55 -0.18
C CYS A 246 -12.70 21.56 -0.38
N LEU A 247 -12.14 20.37 -0.62
CA LEU A 247 -10.75 20.16 -1.03
C LEU A 247 -10.45 20.92 -2.33
N SER A 248 -9.16 21.13 -2.63
CA SER A 248 -8.69 21.67 -3.92
C SER A 248 -9.24 20.85 -5.08
N LEU A 249 -10.19 21.40 -5.83
CA LEU A 249 -10.71 20.81 -7.06
C LEU A 249 -9.88 21.31 -8.25
N PRO A 250 -9.70 20.50 -9.30
CA PRO A 250 -9.08 20.96 -10.54
C PRO A 250 -9.89 22.08 -11.18
N ASP A 251 -9.21 23.14 -11.65
CA ASP A 251 -9.90 24.30 -12.24
C ASP A 251 -10.73 23.91 -13.47
N ALA A 252 -10.31 22.88 -14.22
CA ALA A 252 -11.04 22.34 -15.36
C ALA A 252 -12.40 21.71 -14.98
N ALA A 253 -12.59 21.31 -13.72
CA ALA A 253 -13.85 20.76 -13.22
C ALA A 253 -14.83 21.82 -12.68
N LEU A 254 -14.41 23.09 -12.60
CA LEU A 254 -15.24 24.16 -12.06
C LEU A 254 -16.17 24.76 -13.12
N PRO A 255 -17.46 24.97 -12.83
CA PRO A 255 -18.33 25.76 -13.69
C PRO A 255 -17.81 27.20 -13.85
N LYS A 256 -18.01 27.81 -15.02
CA LYS A 256 -17.45 29.14 -15.38
C LYS A 256 -17.78 30.27 -14.40
N ASN A 257 -18.93 30.21 -13.73
CA ASN A 257 -19.38 31.23 -12.79
C ASN A 257 -19.10 30.88 -11.32
N ILE A 258 -18.23 29.89 -11.05
CA ILE A 258 -17.79 29.53 -9.71
C ILE A 258 -16.39 30.06 -9.47
N LYS A 259 -16.21 30.77 -8.35
CA LYS A 259 -14.91 31.19 -7.86
C LYS A 259 -14.43 30.23 -6.77
N LYS A 260 -13.16 29.80 -6.89
CA LYS A 260 -12.39 29.08 -5.87
C LYS A 260 -11.58 30.10 -5.08
N ILE A 261 -11.71 30.11 -3.75
CA ILE A 261 -11.06 31.10 -2.87
C ILE A 261 -10.36 30.37 -1.72
N PRO A 262 -9.06 30.61 -1.47
CA PRO A 262 -8.34 30.07 -0.33
C PRO A 262 -9.08 30.29 0.99
N LEU A 263 -9.22 29.21 1.77
CA LEU A 263 -9.82 29.24 3.09
C LEU A 263 -8.73 29.17 4.17
N ILE A 264 -8.70 30.16 5.05
CA ILE A 264 -7.72 30.29 6.12
C ILE A 264 -8.38 30.22 7.50
N GLN A 265 -7.58 29.87 8.51
CA GLN A 265 -7.91 30.01 9.92
C GLN A 265 -6.65 30.43 10.66
N ASN A 266 -6.74 31.47 11.50
CA ASN A 266 -5.60 32.00 12.26
C ASN A 266 -4.37 32.33 11.38
N ASN A 267 -4.61 32.96 10.21
CA ASN A 267 -3.60 33.29 9.19
C ASN A 267 -2.88 32.09 8.53
N GLY A 268 -3.33 30.85 8.78
CA GLY A 268 -2.83 29.65 8.11
C GLY A 268 -3.83 29.12 7.09
N GLN A 269 -3.34 28.66 5.94
CA GLN A 269 -4.15 27.93 4.96
C GLN A 269 -4.73 26.66 5.61
N MET A 270 -6.05 26.49 5.55
CA MET A 270 -6.67 25.28 6.09
C MET A 270 -6.43 24.09 5.17
N SER A 271 -6.30 22.92 5.78
CA SER A 271 -6.00 21.68 5.10
C SER A 271 -6.47 20.46 5.88
N PHE A 272 -6.50 19.31 5.22
CA PHE A 272 -6.76 18.01 5.82
C PHE A 272 -5.65 17.02 5.48
N ASP A 273 -5.14 16.37 6.52
CA ASP A 273 -4.30 15.20 6.36
C ASP A 273 -5.10 14.05 5.77
N ILE A 274 -4.52 13.37 4.78
CA ILE A 274 -5.11 12.24 4.08
C ILE A 274 -4.38 10.96 4.45
N GLY A 275 -5.15 9.95 4.81
CA GLY A 275 -4.69 8.62 5.19
C GLY A 275 -5.05 7.58 4.14
N LEU A 276 -4.16 6.62 3.99
CA LEU A 276 -4.33 5.39 3.23
C LEU A 276 -4.61 4.25 4.21
N GLN A 277 -5.69 3.51 4.01
CA GLN A 277 -6.09 2.38 4.85
C GLN A 277 -6.09 1.09 4.04
N PHE A 278 -5.55 0.01 4.60
CA PHE A 278 -5.54 -1.28 3.93
C PHE A 278 -5.42 -2.42 4.94
N HIS A 279 -5.83 -3.62 4.54
CA HIS A 279 -5.73 -4.80 5.39
C HIS A 279 -4.25 -5.11 5.74
N ARG A 280 -3.99 -5.46 7.01
CA ARG A 280 -2.64 -5.69 7.57
C ARG A 280 -1.82 -6.73 6.80
N GLY A 281 -2.48 -7.67 6.12
CA GLY A 281 -1.82 -8.64 5.23
C GLY A 281 -0.99 -7.99 4.10
N TYR A 282 -1.27 -6.74 3.73
CA TYR A 282 -0.54 -5.98 2.71
C TYR A 282 0.53 -5.04 3.28
N TYR A 283 0.80 -5.06 4.59
CA TYR A 283 1.69 -4.09 5.28
C TYR A 283 3.08 -3.93 4.66
N GLN A 284 3.68 -5.02 4.19
CA GLN A 284 4.99 -5.02 3.54
C GLN A 284 4.91 -5.43 2.07
N HIS A 285 3.71 -5.51 1.50
CA HIS A 285 3.55 -5.94 0.12
C HIS A 285 4.06 -4.85 -0.84
N PRO A 286 4.93 -5.18 -1.82
CA PRO A 286 5.49 -4.21 -2.76
C PRO A 286 4.46 -3.40 -3.53
N THR A 287 3.35 -4.02 -3.95
CA THR A 287 2.23 -3.31 -4.60
C THR A 287 1.67 -2.18 -3.72
N MET A 288 1.56 -2.39 -2.41
CA MET A 288 1.06 -1.37 -1.49
C MET A 288 2.05 -0.22 -1.37
N MET A 289 3.35 -0.51 -1.23
CA MET A 289 4.40 0.52 -1.18
C MET A 289 4.45 1.36 -2.46
N LYS A 290 4.30 0.72 -3.63
CA LYS A 290 4.22 1.44 -4.91
C LYS A 290 2.97 2.30 -4.99
N LEU A 291 1.81 1.77 -4.63
CA LEU A 291 0.54 2.51 -4.65
C LEU A 291 0.57 3.72 -3.70
N GLU A 292 1.07 3.52 -2.48
CA GLU A 292 1.24 4.58 -1.47
C GLU A 292 2.09 5.73 -2.02
N LYS A 293 3.21 5.42 -2.66
CA LYS A 293 4.09 6.41 -3.28
C LYS A 293 3.36 7.19 -4.39
N HIS A 294 2.70 6.51 -5.32
CA HIS A 294 1.98 7.17 -6.42
C HIS A 294 0.84 8.05 -5.90
N LEU A 295 0.08 7.59 -4.91
CA LEU A 295 -0.99 8.38 -4.29
C LEU A 295 -0.41 9.63 -3.61
N SER A 296 0.71 9.52 -2.91
CA SER A 296 1.37 10.66 -2.29
C SER A 296 1.86 11.69 -3.34
N GLU A 297 2.41 11.22 -4.46
CA GLU A 297 2.79 12.07 -5.59
C GLU A 297 1.58 12.79 -6.22
N ILE A 298 0.46 12.09 -6.42
CA ILE A 298 -0.79 12.67 -6.91
C ILE A 298 -1.26 13.78 -5.95
N LEU A 299 -1.32 13.49 -4.64
CA LEU A 299 -1.78 14.46 -3.64
C LEU A 299 -0.87 15.69 -3.56
N THR A 300 0.43 15.54 -3.74
CA THR A 300 1.39 16.66 -3.72
C THR A 300 1.20 17.60 -4.93
N GLY A 301 0.62 17.10 -6.03
CA GLY A 301 0.34 17.88 -7.23
C GLY A 301 -0.98 18.68 -7.21
N LEU A 302 -1.82 18.54 -6.17
CA LEU A 302 -3.17 19.14 -6.07
C LEU A 302 -3.23 20.40 -5.18
#